data_AF-A0A2S6GW16-F1
#
_entry.id   AF-A0A2S6GW16-F1
#
_cell.length_a   1.000
_cell.length_b   1.000
_cell.length_c   1.000
_cell.angle_alpha   90.00
_cell.angle_beta   90.00
_cell.angle_gamma   90.00
#
_symmetry.space_group_name_H-M   'P 1'
#
loop_
_entity.id
_entity.type
_entity.pdbx_description
1 polymer ?
#
loop_
_entity_poly.entity_id
_entity_poly.type
_entity_poly.pdbx_seq_one_letter_code
_entity_poly.pdbx_strand_id
1 'polypeptide(L)' 'MATSFNQLPETGFLRIWHIVGNKKTNIPALIPISRTSFLNGVKSGKYPKPVKLGERTTAWKVEDIRNLIMSINQA' A
#
# COMPACT_ATOMS: atom_id res chain seq x y z
N MET A 1 -24.32 -5.33 6.78
CA MET A 1 -23.65 -5.48 5.48
C MET A 1 -22.18 -5.70 5.76
N ALA A 2 -21.66 -6.91 5.52
CA ALA A 2 -20.27 -7.24 5.82
C ALA A 2 -19.35 -6.47 4.88
N THR A 3 -18.50 -5.60 5.44
CA THR A 3 -17.40 -4.98 4.70
C THR A 3 -16.41 -6.08 4.40
N SER A 4 -16.44 -6.64 3.19
CA SER A 4 -15.51 -7.67 2.76
C SER A 4 -14.08 -7.14 2.91
N PHE A 5 -13.33 -7.64 3.88
CA PHE A 5 -11.89 -7.45 3.93
C PHE A 5 -11.34 -8.06 2.65
N ASN A 6 -10.99 -7.19 1.69
CA ASN A 6 -10.46 -7.60 0.40
C ASN A 6 -9.20 -8.42 0.67
N GLN A 7 -9.32 -9.76 0.60
CA GLN A 7 -8.21 -10.65 0.86
C GLN A 7 -7.14 -10.31 -0.16
N LEU A 8 -6.07 -9.68 0.32
CA LEU A 8 -4.90 -9.46 -0.51
C LEU A 8 -4.44 -10.84 -1.01
N PRO A 9 -4.08 -11.01 -2.29
CA PRO A 9 -3.51 -12.26 -2.79
C PRO A 9 -2.19 -12.54 -2.06
N GLU A 10 -1.84 -13.81 -1.85
CA GLU A 10 -0.64 -14.18 -1.06
C GLU A 10 0.63 -13.48 -1.56
N THR A 11 0.76 -13.37 -2.88
CA THR A 11 1.86 -12.68 -3.56
C THR A 11 1.32 -11.68 -4.59
N GLY A 12 2.15 -10.71 -5.00
CA GLY A 12 1.80 -9.77 -6.06
C GLY A 12 2.34 -8.36 -5.83
N PHE A 13 1.82 -7.42 -6.62
CA PHE A 13 2.24 -6.01 -6.59
C PHE A 13 1.06 -5.05 -6.46
N LEU A 14 1.19 -4.08 -5.56
CA LEU A 14 0.23 -3.02 -5.32
C LEU A 14 0.78 -1.70 -5.84
N ARG A 15 -0.10 -0.90 -6.44
CA ARG A 15 0.22 0.50 -6.75
C ARG A 15 -0.19 1.38 -5.58
N ILE A 16 0.32 2.61 -5.59
CA ILE A 16 0.05 3.59 -4.53
C ILE A 16 -1.45 3.75 -4.23
N TRP A 17 -2.31 3.80 -5.26
CA TRP A 17 -3.75 3.95 -5.09
C TRP A 17 -4.43 2.75 -4.41
N HIS A 18 -3.84 1.56 -4.48
CA HIS A 18 -4.32 0.39 -3.72
C HIS A 18 -3.91 0.48 -2.25
N ILE A 19 -2.83 1.20 -1.94
CA ILE A 19 -2.32 1.35 -0.57
C ILE A 19 -3.05 2.48 0.14
N VAL A 20 -3.03 3.69 -0.43
CA VAL A 20 -3.64 4.89 0.17
C VAL A 20 -5.14 5.03 -0.11
N GLY A 21 -5.67 4.17 -0.98
CA GLY A 21 -7.05 4.25 -1.46
C GLY A 21 -7.25 5.37 -2.48
N ASN A 22 -8.40 5.31 -3.14
CA ASN A 22 -8.83 6.36 -4.05
C ASN A 22 -10.36 6.43 -4.07
N LYS A 23 -10.90 7.52 -3.51
CA LYS A 23 -12.34 7.78 -3.45
C LYS A 23 -12.99 7.88 -4.83
N LYS A 24 -12.28 8.40 -5.84
CA LYS A 24 -12.82 8.58 -7.20
C LYS A 24 -13.06 7.25 -7.91
N THR A 25 -12.21 6.26 -7.65
CA THR A 25 -12.30 4.92 -8.26
C THR A 25 -12.87 3.89 -7.28
N ASN A 26 -13.42 4.35 -6.15
CA ASN A 26 -13.96 3.52 -5.07
C ASN A 26 -13.01 2.42 -4.56
N ILE A 27 -11.71 2.71 -4.53
CA ILE A 27 -10.69 1.78 -4.04
C ILE A 27 -10.52 2.04 -2.53
N PRO A 28 -10.78 1.05 -1.66
CA PRO A 28 -10.57 1.20 -0.23
C PRO A 28 -9.08 1.35 0.08
N ALA A 29 -8.76 2.17 1.07
CA ALA A 29 -7.40 2.34 1.54
C ALA A 29 -7.01 1.18 2.47
N LEU A 30 -5.85 0.58 2.24
CA LEU A 30 -5.22 -0.33 3.21
C LEU A 30 -4.59 0.47 4.36
N ILE A 31 -3.99 1.61 4.01
CA ILE A 31 -3.37 2.55 4.96
C ILE A 31 -3.96 3.92 4.63
N PRO A 32 -4.93 4.43 5.41
CA PRO A 32 -5.68 5.64 5.08
C PRO A 32 -4.88 6.93 5.35
N ILE A 33 -3.76 7.09 4.65
CA ILE A 33 -2.91 8.29 4.67
C ILE A 33 -2.85 8.94 3.29
N SER A 34 -2.42 10.19 3.22
CA SER A 34 -2.27 10.86 1.93
C SER A 34 -1.15 10.25 1.09
N ARG A 35 -1.33 10.27 -0.24
CA ARG A 35 -0.33 9.82 -1.23
C ARG A 35 1.06 10.43 -0.98
N THR A 36 1.10 11.73 -0.68
CA THR A 36 2.33 12.47 -0.44
C THR A 36 3.02 12.02 0.84
N SER A 37 2.27 11.82 1.93
CA SER A 37 2.80 11.30 3.19
C SER A 37 3.40 9.90 3.01
N PHE A 38 2.72 9.02 2.27
CA PHE A 38 3.26 7.71 1.94
C PHE A 38 4.57 7.80 1.14
N LEU A 39 4.63 8.61 0.08
CA LEU A 39 5.86 8.77 -0.71
C LEU A 39 7.01 9.38 0.10
N ASN A 40 6.72 10.33 0.98
CA ASN A 40 7.72 10.92 1.88
C ASN A 40 8.25 9.90 2.88
N GLY A 41 7.39 9.06 3.45
CA GLY A 41 7.81 7.97 4.33
C GLY A 41 8.60 6.88 3.61
N VAL A 42 8.31 6.62 2.34
CA VAL A 42 9.15 5.74 1.49
C VAL A 42 10.53 6.38 1.28
N LYS A 43 10.58 7.69 0.98
CA LYS A 43 11.84 8.42 0.82
C LYS A 43 12.67 8.47 2.12
N SER A 44 12.01 8.57 3.27
CA SER A 44 12.66 8.57 4.59
C SER A 44 13.02 7.18 5.12
N GLY A 45 12.67 6.10 4.39
CA GLY A 45 12.91 4.72 4.82
C GLY A 45 11.96 4.17 5.88
N LYS A 46 10.87 4.88 6.19
CA LYS A 46 9.82 4.42 7.13
C LYS A 46 8.89 3.37 6.51
N TYR A 47 8.67 3.46 5.20
CA TYR A 47 7.79 2.57 4.45
C TYR A 47 8.58 1.70 3.46
N PRO A 48 8.02 0.56 3.02
CA PRO A 48 8.74 -0.37 2.18
C PRO A 48 9.18 0.23 0.86
N LYS A 49 10.33 -0.28 0.38
CA LYS A 49 10.96 0.22 -0.84
C LYS A 49 10.08 -0.08 -2.06
N PRO A 50 9.99 0.86 -3.00
CA PRO A 50 9.26 0.64 -4.24
C PRO A 50 10.03 -0.29 -5.17
N VAL A 51 9.29 -1.13 -5.89
CA VAL A 51 9.76 -1.96 -7.00
C VAL A 51 9.35 -1.32 -8.32
N LYS A 52 10.29 -1.16 -9.25
CA LYS A 52 9.97 -0.71 -10.62
C LYS A 52 9.51 -1.92 -11.44
N LEU A 53 8.26 -1.92 -11.89
CA LEU A 53 7.73 -2.91 -12.83
C LEU A 53 8.00 -2.54 -14.29
N GLY A 54 8.34 -1.27 -14.54
CA GLY A 54 8.71 -0.76 -15.85
C GLY A 54 9.20 0.68 -15.73
N GLU A 55 9.51 1.31 -16.86
CA GLU A 55 10.12 2.65 -16.90
C GLU A 55 9.31 3.72 -16.14
N ARG A 56 7.98 3.64 -16.23
CA ARG A 56 7.04 4.61 -15.62
C ARG A 56 6.16 4.00 -14.52
N THR A 57 6.42 2.75 -14.13
CA THR A 57 5.53 1.99 -13.25
C THR A 57 6.25 1.58 -11.98
N THR A 58 5.83 2.20 -10.88
CA THR A 58 6.26 1.87 -9.53
C THR A 58 5.15 1.12 -8.79
N ALA A 59 5.53 0.04 -8.13
CA ALA A 59 4.66 -0.78 -7.30
C ALA A 59 5.37 -1.21 -6.01
N TRP A 60 4.63 -1.84 -5.11
CA TRP A 60 5.10 -2.37 -3.84
C TRP A 60 4.68 -3.82 -3.73
N LYS A 61 5.50 -4.67 -3.13
CA LYS A 61 5.11 -6.06 -2.89
C LYS A 61 3.99 -6.12 -1.87
N VAL A 62 3.05 -7.03 -2.08
CA VAL A 62 1.95 -7.25 -1.11
C VAL A 62 2.51 -7.66 0.26
N GLU A 63 3.52 -8.54 0.28
CA GLU A 63 4.20 -9.01 1.50
C GLU A 63 4.75 -7.86 2.34
N ASP A 64 5.47 -6.93 1.72
CA ASP A 64 6.07 -5.78 2.41
C ASP A 64 5.00 -4.87 3.02
N ILE A 65 3.87 -4.68 2.33
CA ILE A 65 2.74 -3.89 2.83
C ILE A 65 2.03 -4.60 3.98
N ARG A 66 1.87 -5.93 3.91
CA ARG A 66 1.33 -6.71 5.04
C ARG A 66 2.23 -6.60 6.28
N ASN A 67 3.54 -6.74 6.09
CA ASN A 67 4.52 -6.61 7.17
C ASN A 67 4.46 -5.21 7.81
N LEU A 68 4.31 -4.16 6.99
CA LEU A 68 4.10 -2.80 7.49
C LEU A 68 2.83 -2.68 8.35
N ILE A 69 1.70 -3.20 7.88
CA ILE A 69 0.43 -3.17 8.63
C ILE A 69 0.56 -3.93 9.95
N MET A 70 1.19 -5.10 9.92
CA MET A 70 1.44 -5.91 11.12
C MET A 70 2.34 -5.18 12.13
N SER A 71 3.39 -4.51 11.64
CA SER A 71 4.27 -3.69 12.47
C SER A 71 3.56 -2.49 13.08
N ILE A 72 2.62 -1.85 12.38
CA ILE A 72 1.81 -0.75 12.92
C ILE A 72 0.85 -1.26 13.99
N ASN A 73 0.27 -2.45 13.81
CA ASN A 73 -0.70 -3.03 14.75
C ASN A 73 -0.08 -3.54 16.06
N GLN A 74 1.24 -3.73 16.11
CA GLN A 74 1.96 -4.20 17.30
C GLN A 74 2.55 -3.06 18.16
N ALA A 75 2.39 -1.80 17.75
CA ALA A 75 2.81 -0.62 18.51
C ALA A 75 1.65 -0.01 19.31
#